data_AF-A0A660Z6S6-F1
#
_entry.id   AF-A0A660Z6S6-F1
#
_cell.length_a   1.000
_cell.length_b   1.000
_cell.length_c   1.000
_cell.angle_alpha   90.00
_cell.angle_beta   90.00
_cell.angle_gamma   90.00
#
_symmetry.space_group_name_H-M   'P 1'
#
loop_
_entity.id
_entity.type
_entity.pdbx_description
1 polymer ?
#
loop_
_entity_poly.entity_id
_entity_poly.type
_entity_poly.pdbx_seq_one_letter_code
_entity_poly.pdbx_strand_id
1 'polypeptide(L)' 'MEQDKSTKNQPVPSKCPHCGNKLTPWQQVLLATDRALVCKKCWYRIILDVYSGTKPPNDDKSKNKED' A
#
# COMPACT_ATOMS: atom_id res chain seq x y z
N MET A 1 -23.52 20.84 19.24
CA MET A 1 -22.50 21.40 18.34
C MET A 1 -21.66 20.25 17.80
N GLU A 2 -21.72 20.13 16.48
CA GLU A 2 -20.76 19.56 15.52
C GLU A 2 -19.97 18.28 15.87
N GLN A 3 -20.34 17.19 15.20
CA GLN A 3 -19.41 16.13 14.85
C GLN A 3 -19.29 16.07 13.32
N ASP A 4 -18.57 17.05 12.74
CA ASP A 4 -18.06 16.94 11.38
C ASP A 4 -16.89 15.95 11.41
N LYS A 5 -17.21 14.67 11.24
CA LYS A 5 -16.20 13.61 11.15
C LYS A 5 -15.71 13.54 9.70
N SER A 6 -14.94 14.56 9.36
CA SER A 6 -13.99 14.65 8.24
C SER A 6 -13.85 13.34 7.47
N THR A 7 -14.48 13.31 6.30
CA THR A 7 -14.39 12.25 5.29
C THR A 7 -12.92 11.90 5.08
N LYS A 8 -12.48 10.76 5.64
CA LYS A 8 -11.09 10.29 5.59
C LYS A 8 -10.72 9.96 4.15
N ASN A 9 -10.31 10.96 3.39
CA ASN A 9 -9.75 10.79 2.07
C ASN A 9 -8.33 10.23 2.26
N GLN A 10 -8.23 8.90 2.45
CA GLN A 10 -6.95 8.22 2.62
C GLN A 10 -6.09 8.53 1.40
N PRO A 11 -4.94 9.20 1.55
CA PRO A 11 -4.14 9.63 0.42
C PRO A 11 -3.53 8.40 -0.25
N VAL A 12 -3.92 8.16 -1.49
CA VAL A 12 -3.31 7.12 -2.34
C VAL A 12 -1.81 7.40 -2.40
N PRO A 13 -0.94 6.43 -2.06
CA PRO A 13 0.49 6.68 -2.00
C PRO A 13 1.00 7.02 -3.41
N SER A 14 1.73 8.12 -3.54
CA SER A 14 2.29 8.58 -4.81
C SER A 14 3.61 7.89 -5.19
N LYS A 15 4.14 7.03 -4.30
CA LYS A 15 5.39 6.30 -4.47
C LYS A 15 5.23 4.86 -3.99
N CYS A 16 5.99 3.95 -4.58
CA CYS A 16 6.08 2.58 -4.11
C CYS A 16 6.78 2.54 -2.73
N PRO A 17 6.22 1.84 -1.73
CA PRO A 17 6.83 1.73 -0.40
C PRO A 17 8.12 0.90 -0.39
N HIS A 18 8.33 0.03 -1.38
CA HIS A 18 9.48 -0.86 -1.41
C HIS A 18 10.70 -0.25 -2.11
N CYS A 19 10.52 0.39 -3.27
CA CYS A 19 11.63 0.94 -4.06
C CYS A 19 11.66 2.48 -4.11
N GLY A 20 10.67 3.16 -3.53
CA GLY A 20 10.55 4.62 -3.60
C GLY A 20 10.20 5.15 -4.99
N ASN A 21 9.98 4.29 -5.98
CA ASN A 21 9.66 4.70 -7.35
C ASN A 21 8.31 5.43 -7.39
N LYS A 22 8.28 6.57 -8.08
CA LYS A 22 7.07 7.38 -8.24
C LYS A 22 6.03 6.60 -9.06
N LEU A 23 4.82 6.45 -8.53
CA LEU A 23 3.72 5.85 -9.26
C LEU A 23 3.24 6.84 -10.31
N THR A 24 2.99 6.33 -11.53
CA THR A 24 2.40 7.14 -12.60
C THR A 24 0.98 7.57 -12.21
N PRO A 25 0.44 8.64 -12.81
CA PRO A 25 -0.93 9.07 -12.55
C PRO A 25 -1.94 7.93 -12.72
N TRP A 26 -1.77 7.13 -13.78
CA TRP A 26 -2.59 5.94 -14.01
C TRP A 26 -2.43 4.86 -12.94
N GLN A 27 -1.21 4.62 -12.45
CA GLN A 27 -0.98 3.68 -11.35
C GLN A 27 -1.64 4.12 -10.04
N GLN A 28 -1.69 5.43 -9.79
CA GLN A 28 -2.41 5.98 -8.64
C GLN A 28 -3.92 5.77 -8.78
N VAL A 29 -4.47 5.99 -9.98
CA VAL A 29 -5.89 5.69 -10.27
C VAL A 29 -6.19 4.20 -10.09
N LEU A 30 -5.37 3.32 -10.67
CA LEU A 30 -5.52 1.87 -10.48
C LEU A 30 -5.46 1.47 -9.01
N LEU A 31 -4.50 2.01 -8.26
CA LEU A 31 -4.39 1.73 -6.83
C LEU A 31 -5.58 2.30 -6.04
N ALA A 32 -6.16 3.42 -6.46
CA ALA A 32 -7.36 3.99 -5.83
C ALA A 32 -8.62 3.14 -6.11
N THR A 33 -8.76 2.64 -7.33
CA THR A 33 -9.93 1.90 -7.79
C THR A 33 -9.86 0.42 -7.40
N ASP A 34 -8.77 -0.25 -7.78
CA ASP A 34 -8.57 -1.70 -7.57
C ASP A 34 -8.07 -2.01 -6.16
N ARG A 35 -7.58 -0.99 -5.43
CA ARG A 35 -6.98 -1.11 -4.09
C ARG A 35 -5.75 -2.01 -4.03
N ALA A 36 -5.32 -2.57 -5.15
CA ALA A 36 -4.09 -3.30 -5.30
C ALA A 36 -3.34 -2.82 -6.53
N LEU A 37 -2.01 -2.71 -6.42
CA LEU A 37 -1.15 -2.37 -7.53
C LEU A 37 0.20 -3.06 -7.39
N VAL A 38 0.62 -3.76 -8.44
CA VAL A 38 2.00 -4.27 -8.52
C VAL A 38 2.91 -3.20 -9.10
N CYS A 39 3.97 -2.85 -8.37
CA CYS A 39 4.98 -1.94 -8.86
C CYS A 39 5.80 -2.63 -9.95
N LYS A 40 5.79 -2.11 -11.19
CA LYS A 40 6.54 -2.69 -12.32
C LYS A 40 8.08 -2.66 -12.16
N LYS A 41 8.62 -1.88 -11.21
CA LYS A 41 10.06 -1.73 -10.97
C LYS A 41 10.63 -2.78 -10.02
N CYS A 42 9.93 -3.06 -8.94
CA CYS A 42 10.37 -3.99 -7.89
C CYS A 42 9.42 -5.18 -7.70
N TRP A 43 8.40 -5.30 -8.56
CA TRP A 43 7.37 -6.34 -8.51
C TRP A 43 6.61 -6.43 -7.18
N TYR A 44 6.73 -5.40 -6.34
CA TYR A 44 6.10 -5.33 -5.03
C TYR A 44 4.60 -5.03 -5.16
N ARG A 45 3.78 -5.81 -4.48
CA ARG A 45 2.32 -5.64 -4.45
C ARG A 45 1.93 -4.65 -3.35
N ILE A 46 1.45 -3.48 -3.75
CA ILE A 46 0.90 -2.44 -2.89
C ILE A 46 -0.57 -2.75 -2.70
N ILE A 47 -1.05 -2.83 -1.45
CA ILE A 47 -2.46 -3.07 -1.13
C ILE A 47 -2.93 -1.93 -0.20
N LEU A 48 -3.95 -1.18 -0.63
CA LEU A 48 -4.64 -0.17 0.17
C LEU A 48 -5.77 -0.85 0.93
N ASP A 49 -5.48 -1.31 2.14
CA ASP A 49 -6.51 -1.83 3.03
C ASP A 49 -7.27 -0.67 3.70
N VAL A 50 -8.56 -0.56 3.41
CA VAL A 50 -9.45 0.50 3.95
C VAL A 50 -9.88 0.18 5.39
N TYR A 51 -9.57 -1.02 5.89
CA TYR A 51 -9.87 -1.49 7.24
C TYR A 51 -8.60 -1.50 8.09
N SER A 52 -8.09 -0.30 8.40
CA SER A 52 -7.00 -0.11 9.35
C SER A 52 -7.36 -0.70 10.72
N GLY A 53 -6.97 -1.96 10.95
CA GLY A 53 -7.19 -2.69 12.19
C GLY A 53 -6.33 -3.95 12.35
N THR A 54 -5.79 -4.53 11.28
CA THR A 54 -4.84 -5.66 11.40
C THR A 54 -3.70 -5.50 10.41
N LYS A 55 -2.46 -5.38 10.92
CA LYS A 55 -1.23 -5.42 10.11
C LYS A 55 -1.19 -6.75 9.33
N PRO A 56 -0.82 -6.79 8.04
CA PRO A 56 -0.11 -7.95 7.54
C PRO A 56 1.38 -7.79 7.89
N PRO A 57 1.96 -8.64 8.76
CA PRO A 57 3.39 -8.69 8.90
C PRO A 57 3.98 -9.45 7.70
N ASN A 58 4.91 -8.78 7.02
CA ASN A 58 6.06 -9.31 6.27
C ASN A 58 5.92 -10.71 5.68
N ASP A 59 5.79 -10.76 4.35
CA ASP A 59 6.36 -11.85 3.58
C ASP A 59 7.87 -11.59 3.40
N ASP A 60 8.66 -12.60 3.74
CA ASP A 60 10.08 -12.82 3.40
C ASP A 60 11.20 -12.21 4.26
N LYS A 61 11.63 -12.99 5.26
CA LYS A 61 13.02 -13.46 5.28
C LYS A 61 13.10 -14.86 5.89
N SER A 62 12.92 -15.86 5.04
CA SER A 62 13.35 -17.23 5.34
C SER A 62 14.87 -17.28 5.45
N LYS A 63 15.40 -17.62 6.63
CA LYS A 63 16.73 -18.22 6.76
C LYS A 63 16.76 -19.12 7.99
N ASN A 64 16.43 -20.40 7.76
CA ASN A 64 16.82 -21.49 8.64
C ASN A 64 18.35 -21.46 8.80
N LYS A 65 18.81 -21.42 10.05
CA LYS A 65 20.06 -22.07 10.41
C LYS A 65 19.92 -22.66 11.81
N GLU A 66 19.76 -23.97 11.79
CA GLU A 66 19.92 -24.93 12.89
C GLU A 66 21.36 -24.81 13.43
N ASP A 67 21.51 -24.70 14.76
CA ASP A 67 22.61 -25.25 15.55
C ASP A 67 22.08 -25.50 16.98
#